data_AF-S4R6J7-F1
#
_entry.id   AF-S4R6J7-F1
#
_cell.length_a   1.000
_cell.length_b   1.000
_cell.length_c   1.000
_cell.angle_alpha   90.00
_cell.angle_beta   90.00
_cell.angle_gamma   90.00
#
_symmetry.space_group_name_H-M   'P 1'
#
loop_
_entity.id
_entity.type
_entity.pdbx_description
1 polymer ?
#
loop_
_entity_poly.entity_id
_entity_poly.type
_entity_poly.pdbx_seq_one_letter_code
_entity_poly.pdbx_strand_id
1 'polypeptide(L)'
;GLHEFDALKSSEVNDFRTNMRQLSEKKVLERQGQSWQEWLQYSQPPILEPTDRLPELCSNRLHRPNLIVCISFEKSQESFSVQVSVSALPLKLKTEALRKRLSVHQSQYSSEGHDDFVLKVTRANEYIYGDYPLSQFQYIRNCIYAETNPSLTMVHSSTIAKLFQAETHMEVVSRARSASKPPSLPVKNKQAGDLLWSITAPYQITLVKASKVNTDEAMKLVVKAGLFHGSELLSKTVTTSEVPASADLAWNERLEFDVLTGDLPRTARLCFVLYAEFEGKSGRRGKATKPDKTMVQDLPIAWVNAMVFDYKDQLRAGEAVLHTWSSFPDDMDEEMLNPMGTVHTNPNTDSAAALHIAFSEYSKGPVYYPPFEKV
;
A
#
# COMPACT_ATOMS: atom_id res chain seq x y z
N GLY A 1 10.89 17.80 -2.99
CA GLY A 1 10.68 17.53 -4.43
C GLY A 1 11.40 16.27 -4.87
N LEU A 2 11.21 15.77 -6.10
CA LEU A 2 11.72 14.45 -6.55
C LEU A 2 13.22 14.20 -6.33
N HIS A 3 14.05 15.26 -6.33
CA HIS A 3 15.49 15.20 -6.05
C HIS A 3 15.83 14.80 -4.60
N GLU A 4 14.90 14.97 -3.64
CA GLU A 4 15.10 14.54 -2.26
C GLU A 4 15.26 13.02 -2.16
N PHE A 5 14.60 12.26 -3.04
CA PHE A 5 14.75 10.81 -3.08
C PHE A 5 16.11 10.36 -3.61
N ASP A 6 16.75 11.15 -4.49
CA ASP A 6 18.08 10.86 -5.01
C ASP A 6 19.17 11.15 -3.96
N ALA A 7 18.88 12.01 -2.99
CA ALA A 7 19.76 12.28 -1.86
C ALA A 7 19.66 11.21 -0.74
N LEU A 8 18.66 10.32 -0.78
CA LEU A 8 18.50 9.26 0.22
C LEU A 8 19.60 8.19 0.06
N LYS A 9 20.35 7.97 1.14
CA LYS A 9 21.43 6.97 1.21
C LYS A 9 20.94 5.54 1.51
N SER A 10 19.62 5.33 1.58
CA SER A 10 19.04 4.01 1.87
C SER A 10 19.14 3.09 0.65
N SER A 11 19.83 1.95 0.80
CA SER A 11 19.91 0.91 -0.23
C SER A 11 18.53 0.30 -0.53
N GLU A 12 17.70 0.10 0.49
CA GLU A 12 16.34 -0.41 0.36
C GLU A 12 15.47 0.50 -0.52
N VAL A 13 15.50 1.81 -0.27
CA VAL A 13 14.75 2.79 -1.07
C VAL A 13 15.23 2.81 -2.51
N ASN A 14 16.55 2.76 -2.73
CA ASN A 14 17.13 2.76 -4.07
C ASN A 14 16.81 1.49 -4.86
N ASP A 15 16.86 0.32 -4.22
CA ASP A 15 16.47 -0.96 -4.81
C ASP A 15 14.97 -0.96 -5.14
N PHE A 16 14.11 -0.51 -4.21
CA PHE A 16 12.67 -0.38 -4.45
C PHE A 16 12.38 0.52 -5.66
N ARG A 17 12.98 1.71 -5.73
CA ARG A 17 12.80 2.65 -6.86
C ARG A 17 13.25 2.04 -8.18
N THR A 18 14.34 1.28 -8.18
CA THR A 18 14.86 0.62 -9.38
C THR A 18 13.93 -0.51 -9.83
N ASN A 19 13.51 -1.38 -8.91
CA ASN A 19 12.61 -2.50 -9.20
C ASN A 19 11.24 -2.00 -9.68
N MET A 20 10.68 -0.96 -9.05
CA MET A 20 9.41 -0.35 -9.45
C MET A 20 9.48 0.34 -10.81
N ARG A 21 10.63 0.94 -11.15
CA ARG A 21 10.85 1.43 -12.51
C ARG A 21 10.83 0.30 -13.52
N GLN A 22 11.55 -0.79 -13.29
CA GLN A 22 11.58 -1.94 -14.20
C GLN A 22 10.20 -2.59 -14.37
N LEU A 23 9.45 -2.74 -13.27
CA LEU A 23 8.07 -3.21 -13.32
C LEU A 23 7.19 -2.29 -14.17
N SER A 24 7.31 -0.98 -13.98
CA SER A 24 6.56 0.02 -14.74
C SER A 24 6.91 -0.03 -16.23
N GLU A 25 8.20 -0.12 -16.58
CA GLU A 25 8.67 -0.26 -17.96
C GLU A 25 8.16 -1.53 -18.63
N LYS A 26 8.15 -2.66 -17.89
CA LYS A 26 7.54 -3.91 -18.36
C LYS A 26 6.05 -3.74 -18.64
N LYS A 27 5.31 -3.08 -17.74
CA LYS A 27 3.87 -2.84 -17.92
C LYS A 27 3.55 -1.91 -19.09
N VAL A 28 4.38 -0.90 -19.33
CA VAL A 28 4.27 -0.04 -20.52
C VAL A 28 4.53 -0.84 -21.81
N LEU A 29 5.56 -1.69 -21.83
CA LEU A 29 5.83 -2.57 -22.97
C LEU A 29 4.67 -3.54 -23.26
N GLU A 30 4.08 -4.15 -22.23
CA GLU A 30 2.88 -4.98 -22.36
C GLU A 30 1.73 -4.20 -23.02
N ARG A 31 1.54 -2.92 -22.66
CA ARG A 31 0.50 -2.05 -23.25
C ARG A 31 0.76 -1.65 -24.69
N GLN A 32 2.03 -1.45 -25.08
CA GLN A 32 2.38 -1.14 -26.47
C GLN A 32 2.01 -2.29 -27.44
N GLY A 33 1.95 -3.53 -26.94
CA GLY A 33 1.51 -4.69 -27.71
C GLY A 33 -0.01 -4.89 -27.74
N GLN A 34 -0.80 -4.08 -27.02
CA GLN A 34 -2.25 -4.25 -26.93
C GLN A 34 -2.99 -3.70 -28.14
N SER A 35 -4.13 -4.31 -28.42
CA SER A 35 -5.15 -3.77 -29.31
C SER A 35 -5.85 -2.56 -28.67
N TRP A 36 -6.51 -1.74 -29.51
CA TRP A 36 -7.33 -0.63 -29.01
C TRP A 36 -8.48 -1.12 -28.11
N GLN A 37 -8.95 -2.36 -28.27
CA GLN A 37 -10.01 -2.97 -27.46
C GLN A 37 -9.52 -3.28 -26.04
N GLU A 38 -8.34 -3.90 -25.93
CA GLU A 38 -7.70 -4.19 -24.64
C GLU A 38 -7.33 -2.89 -23.91
N TRP A 39 -6.83 -1.89 -24.65
CA TRP A 39 -6.60 -0.56 -24.09
C TRP A 39 -7.88 0.09 -23.57
N LEU A 40 -8.98 0.00 -24.32
CA LEU A 40 -10.28 0.52 -23.88
C LEU A 40 -10.76 -0.19 -22.61
N GLN A 41 -10.57 -1.51 -22.54
CA GLN A 41 -10.92 -2.31 -21.36
C GLN A 41 -10.14 -1.90 -20.11
N TYR A 42 -8.85 -1.62 -20.26
CA TYR A 42 -8.01 -1.15 -19.17
C TYR A 42 -8.32 0.30 -18.77
N SER A 43 -8.41 1.20 -19.75
CA SER A 43 -8.54 2.64 -19.52
C SER A 43 -9.95 3.06 -19.09
N GLN A 44 -10.98 2.40 -19.62
CA GLN A 44 -12.40 2.69 -19.41
C GLN A 44 -13.18 1.39 -19.20
N PRO A 45 -12.93 0.66 -18.10
CA PRO A 45 -13.65 -0.58 -17.82
C PRO A 45 -15.17 -0.34 -17.72
N PRO A 46 -16.02 -1.32 -18.07
CA PRO A 46 -17.46 -1.18 -17.93
C PRO A 46 -17.82 -0.91 -16.46
N ILE A 47 -18.59 0.14 -16.21
CA ILE A 47 -19.09 0.45 -14.86
C ILE A 47 -20.38 -0.34 -14.65
N LEU A 48 -20.24 -1.44 -13.92
CA LEU A 48 -21.30 -2.42 -13.71
C LEU A 48 -21.77 -2.39 -12.27
N GLU A 49 -23.05 -2.72 -12.13
CA GLU A 49 -23.65 -3.00 -10.84
C GLU A 49 -23.24 -4.39 -10.34
N PRO A 50 -23.18 -4.60 -9.00
CA PRO A 50 -22.72 -5.86 -8.40
C PRO A 50 -23.55 -7.09 -8.80
N THR A 51 -24.80 -6.87 -9.22
CA THR A 51 -25.74 -7.91 -9.63
C THR A 51 -26.41 -7.54 -10.94
N ASP A 52 -26.66 -8.54 -11.78
CA ASP A 52 -27.44 -8.42 -13.02
C ASP A 52 -28.96 -8.33 -12.76
N ARG A 53 -29.40 -8.74 -11.57
CA ARG A 53 -30.83 -8.75 -11.19
C ARG A 53 -31.32 -7.34 -10.91
N LEU A 54 -32.41 -6.97 -11.58
CA LEU A 54 -33.16 -5.77 -11.25
C LEU A 54 -33.96 -6.00 -9.96
N PRO A 55 -33.95 -5.06 -9.00
CA PRO A 55 -34.79 -5.14 -7.81
C PRO A 55 -36.28 -5.31 -8.16
N GLU A 56 -37.03 -6.03 -7.32
CA GLU A 56 -38.47 -6.30 -7.53
C GLU A 56 -39.31 -5.01 -7.66
N LEU A 57 -38.91 -3.94 -6.97
CA LEU A 57 -39.49 -2.61 -7.07
C LEU A 57 -39.48 -2.04 -8.51
N CYS A 58 -38.50 -2.44 -9.32
CA CYS A 58 -38.39 -2.05 -10.73
C CYS A 58 -39.21 -2.97 -11.64
N SER A 59 -39.31 -4.26 -11.30
CA SER A 59 -40.10 -5.24 -12.08
C SER A 59 -41.59 -4.85 -12.16
N ASN A 60 -42.13 -4.24 -11.10
CA ASN A 60 -43.51 -3.74 -11.07
C ASN A 60 -43.71 -2.39 -11.79
N ARG A 61 -42.66 -1.58 -11.93
CA ARG A 61 -42.70 -0.24 -12.59
C ARG A 61 -42.37 -0.29 -14.07
N LEU A 62 -41.54 -1.24 -14.51
CA LEU A 62 -41.30 -1.52 -15.93
C LEU A 62 -42.55 -2.20 -16.51
N HIS A 63 -43.54 -1.42 -16.96
CA HIS A 63 -44.69 -1.94 -17.72
C HIS A 63 -44.30 -2.67 -19.02
N ARG A 64 -43.03 -2.59 -19.44
CA ARG A 64 -42.46 -3.35 -20.56
C ARG A 64 -41.05 -3.83 -20.23
N PRO A 65 -40.66 -5.07 -20.59
CA PRO A 65 -39.29 -5.58 -20.45
C PRO A 65 -38.28 -4.90 -21.41
N ASN A 66 -38.69 -3.79 -22.03
CA ASN A 66 -38.01 -3.12 -23.12
C ASN A 66 -37.71 -1.67 -22.74
N LEU A 67 -36.44 -1.31 -22.88
CA LEU A 67 -35.85 0.00 -22.74
C LEU A 67 -35.87 0.73 -24.08
N ILE A 68 -36.23 2.01 -24.08
CA ILE A 68 -36.05 2.88 -25.25
C ILE A 68 -34.75 3.65 -25.06
N VAL A 69 -33.77 3.38 -25.93
CA VAL A 69 -32.45 4.02 -25.89
C VAL A 69 -32.35 5.02 -27.04
N CYS A 70 -31.98 6.26 -26.74
CA CYS A 70 -31.68 7.27 -27.75
C CYS A 70 -30.24 7.11 -28.22
N ILE A 71 -30.03 6.79 -29.50
CA ILE A 71 -28.71 6.55 -30.08
C ILE A 71 -28.38 7.62 -31.11
N SER A 72 -27.30 8.36 -30.88
CA SER A 72 -26.67 9.26 -31.85
C SER A 72 -25.47 8.58 -32.50
N PHE A 73 -25.07 9.02 -33.69
CA PHE A 73 -23.82 8.60 -34.31
C PHE A 73 -22.80 9.72 -34.21
N GLU A 74 -21.52 9.37 -34.01
CA GLU A 74 -20.44 10.35 -33.96
C GLU A 74 -20.48 11.26 -35.21
N LYS A 75 -20.43 12.58 -35.01
CA LYS A 75 -20.51 13.62 -36.04
C LYS A 75 -21.84 13.70 -36.81
N SER A 76 -22.87 12.97 -36.38
CA SER A 76 -24.24 13.15 -36.85
C SER A 76 -25.03 14.07 -35.92
N GLN A 77 -25.89 14.91 -36.48
CA GLN A 77 -26.88 15.70 -35.72
C GLN A 77 -28.16 14.89 -35.44
N GLU A 78 -28.29 13.69 -36.03
CA GLU A 78 -29.47 12.85 -35.90
C GLU A 78 -29.33 11.85 -34.74
N SER A 79 -30.46 11.56 -34.10
CA SER A 79 -30.57 10.51 -33.09
C SER A 79 -31.76 9.62 -33.39
N PHE A 80 -31.63 8.34 -33.05
CA PHE A 80 -32.63 7.31 -33.29
C PHE A 80 -33.02 6.68 -31.97
N SER A 81 -34.32 6.56 -31.70
CA SER A 81 -34.82 5.80 -30.56
C SER A 81 -34.88 4.31 -30.93
N VAL A 82 -34.12 3.47 -30.25
CA VAL A 82 -34.10 2.02 -30.43
C VAL A 82 -34.72 1.36 -29.23
N GLN A 83 -35.70 0.49 -29.45
CA GLN A 83 -36.34 -0.28 -28.40
C GLN A 83 -35.65 -1.64 -28.27
N VAL A 84 -35.14 -1.96 -27.08
CA VAL A 84 -34.35 -3.17 -26.81
C VAL A 84 -34.73 -3.74 -25.44
N SER A 85 -34.57 -5.05 -25.21
CA SER A 85 -34.82 -5.62 -23.88
C SER A 85 -33.78 -5.13 -22.85
N VAL A 86 -34.20 -4.95 -21.60
CA VAL A 86 -33.31 -4.60 -20.48
C VAL A 86 -32.22 -5.65 -20.21
N SER A 87 -32.47 -6.91 -20.60
CA SER A 87 -31.51 -8.02 -20.48
C SER A 87 -30.67 -8.24 -21.75
N ALA A 88 -30.88 -7.45 -22.80
CA ALA A 88 -30.10 -7.57 -24.02
C ALA A 88 -28.63 -7.21 -23.79
N LEU A 89 -27.75 -7.75 -24.64
CA LEU A 89 -26.34 -7.41 -24.67
C LEU A 89 -26.09 -6.15 -25.55
N PRO A 90 -25.00 -5.39 -25.30
CA PRO A 90 -24.59 -4.26 -26.11
C PRO A 90 -24.55 -4.54 -27.61
N LEU A 91 -24.13 -5.75 -28.01
CA LEU A 91 -24.08 -6.19 -29.41
C LEU A 91 -25.44 -6.10 -30.10
N LYS A 92 -26.52 -6.52 -29.43
CA LYS A 92 -27.88 -6.44 -29.96
C LYS A 92 -28.31 -5.00 -30.17
N LEU A 93 -27.97 -4.12 -29.23
CA LEU A 93 -28.28 -2.70 -29.33
C LEU A 93 -27.53 -2.02 -30.50
N LYS A 94 -26.23 -2.32 -30.67
CA LYS A 94 -25.45 -1.85 -31.82
C LYS A 94 -26.08 -2.29 -33.15
N THR A 95 -26.48 -3.55 -33.23
CA THR A 95 -27.07 -4.14 -34.46
C THR A 95 -28.39 -3.47 -34.83
N GLU A 96 -29.30 -3.28 -33.86
CA GLU A 96 -30.57 -2.60 -34.12
C GLU A 96 -30.40 -1.12 -34.48
N ALA A 97 -29.42 -0.44 -33.88
CA ALA A 97 -29.09 0.94 -34.20
C ALA A 97 -28.59 1.10 -35.65
N LEU A 98 -27.68 0.23 -36.07
CA LEU A 98 -27.16 0.22 -37.45
C LEU A 98 -28.25 -0.13 -38.47
N ARG A 99 -29.08 -1.14 -38.16
CA ARG A 99 -30.23 -1.50 -39.00
C ARG A 99 -31.18 -0.33 -39.19
N LYS A 100 -31.47 0.41 -38.11
CA LYS A 100 -32.33 1.59 -38.16
C LYS A 100 -31.69 2.73 -38.96
N ARG A 101 -30.39 2.98 -38.82
CA ARG A 101 -29.65 3.97 -39.63
C ARG A 101 -29.66 3.62 -41.12
N LEU A 102 -29.40 2.37 -41.48
CA LEU A 102 -29.42 1.89 -42.87
C LEU A 102 -30.80 2.01 -43.50
N SER A 103 -31.87 1.73 -42.75
CA SER A 103 -33.24 1.90 -43.25
C SER A 103 -33.60 3.35 -43.59
N VAL A 104 -32.98 4.33 -42.92
CA VAL A 104 -33.24 5.76 -43.14
C VAL A 104 -32.33 6.32 -44.24
N HIS A 105 -31.09 5.82 -44.34
CA HIS A 105 -30.02 6.38 -45.19
C HIS A 105 -29.47 5.38 -46.21
N GLN A 106 -30.36 4.67 -46.93
CA GLN A 106 -30.16 3.44 -47.73
C GLN A 106 -29.01 3.38 -48.77
N SER A 107 -28.11 4.36 -48.88
CA SER A 107 -27.05 4.36 -49.91
C SER A 107 -25.65 4.82 -49.46
N GLN A 108 -25.42 5.26 -48.21
CA GLN A 108 -24.13 5.85 -47.80
C GLN A 108 -23.27 5.02 -46.83
N TYR A 109 -23.81 3.99 -46.17
CA TYR A 109 -23.16 3.34 -45.02
C TYR A 109 -23.15 1.80 -45.06
N SER A 110 -23.35 1.19 -46.24
CA SER A 110 -23.53 -0.26 -46.41
C SER A 110 -22.29 -1.14 -46.11
N SER A 111 -21.12 -0.54 -45.86
CA SER A 111 -19.86 -1.25 -45.60
C SER A 111 -19.46 -1.34 -44.13
N GLU A 112 -20.12 -0.60 -43.22
CA GLU A 112 -19.73 -0.54 -41.80
C GLU A 112 -20.45 -1.62 -40.97
N GLY A 113 -19.69 -2.42 -40.24
CA GLY A 113 -20.19 -3.49 -39.38
C GLY A 113 -20.43 -3.01 -37.93
N HIS A 114 -21.04 -3.88 -37.12
CA HIS A 114 -21.22 -3.60 -35.69
C HIS A 114 -19.90 -3.58 -34.91
N ASP A 115 -18.84 -4.22 -35.41
CA ASP A 115 -17.51 -4.25 -34.81
C ASP A 115 -16.73 -2.95 -35.00
N ASP A 116 -17.13 -2.14 -35.98
CA ASP A 116 -16.54 -0.82 -36.23
C ASP A 116 -17.00 0.23 -35.22
N PHE A 117 -17.93 -0.11 -34.33
CA PHE A 117 -18.50 0.83 -33.37
C PHE A 117 -18.50 0.34 -31.93
N VAL A 118 -18.35 1.30 -31.03
CA VAL A 118 -18.50 1.14 -29.57
C VAL A 118 -19.60 2.10 -29.09
N LEU A 119 -20.41 1.66 -28.13
CA LEU A 119 -21.40 2.51 -27.49
C LEU A 119 -20.73 3.33 -26.39
N LYS A 120 -20.95 4.64 -26.41
CA LYS A 120 -20.49 5.59 -25.39
C LYS A 120 -21.69 6.28 -24.76
N VAL A 121 -21.67 6.54 -23.46
CA VAL A 121 -22.69 7.36 -22.79
C VAL A 121 -22.60 8.80 -23.31
N THR A 122 -23.72 9.37 -23.75
CA THR A 122 -23.74 10.73 -24.31
C THR A 122 -23.28 11.72 -23.24
N ARG A 123 -22.23 12.50 -23.55
CA ARG A 123 -21.59 13.51 -22.67
C ARG A 123 -20.78 12.96 -21.48
N ALA A 124 -20.60 11.66 -21.35
CA ALA A 124 -19.71 11.07 -20.35
C ALA A 124 -18.60 10.26 -21.04
N ASN A 125 -17.45 10.09 -20.39
CA ASN A 125 -16.39 9.22 -20.90
C ASN A 125 -16.58 7.77 -20.46
N GLU A 126 -17.80 7.26 -20.58
CA GLU A 126 -18.18 5.91 -20.17
C GLU A 126 -18.59 5.12 -21.41
N TYR A 127 -18.20 3.85 -21.47
CA TYR A 127 -18.43 2.99 -22.63
C TYR A 127 -19.22 1.73 -22.23
N ILE A 128 -20.07 1.27 -23.15
CA ILE A 128 -20.95 0.11 -22.99
C ILE A 128 -20.53 -0.95 -23.99
N TYR A 129 -19.88 -2.01 -23.49
CA TYR A 129 -19.36 -3.13 -24.28
C TYR A 129 -19.21 -4.38 -23.41
N GLY A 130 -18.84 -5.51 -24.04
CA GLY A 130 -18.75 -6.81 -23.38
C GLY A 130 -20.09 -7.53 -23.29
N ASP A 131 -20.07 -8.69 -22.64
CA ASP A 131 -21.18 -9.64 -22.57
C ASP A 131 -21.99 -9.47 -21.27
N TYR A 132 -22.40 -8.23 -21.00
CA TYR A 132 -23.19 -7.88 -19.83
C TYR A 132 -24.60 -7.41 -20.24
N PRO A 133 -25.65 -7.74 -19.47
CA PRO A 133 -26.98 -7.18 -19.69
C PRO A 133 -26.98 -5.65 -19.62
N LEU A 134 -27.71 -4.98 -20.52
CA LEU A 134 -27.80 -3.51 -20.52
C LEU A 134 -28.22 -2.93 -19.16
N SER A 135 -29.14 -3.59 -18.45
CA SER A 135 -29.58 -3.19 -17.10
C SER A 135 -28.53 -3.33 -15.99
N GLN A 136 -27.40 -4.00 -16.25
CA GLN A 136 -26.29 -4.09 -15.30
C GLN A 136 -25.35 -2.89 -15.39
N PHE A 137 -25.31 -2.17 -16.51
CA PHE A 137 -24.51 -0.95 -16.62
C PHE A 137 -25.09 0.13 -15.71
N GLN A 138 -24.28 0.69 -14.82
CA GLN A 138 -24.74 1.61 -13.78
C GLN A 138 -25.49 2.82 -14.36
N TYR A 139 -24.99 3.39 -15.46
CA TYR A 139 -25.67 4.47 -16.18
C TYR A 139 -27.09 4.08 -16.63
N ILE A 140 -27.21 2.92 -17.29
CA ILE A 140 -28.51 2.42 -17.78
C ILE A 140 -29.44 2.13 -16.60
N ARG A 141 -28.91 1.54 -15.52
CA ARG A 141 -29.69 1.26 -14.31
C ARG A 141 -30.20 2.53 -13.63
N ASN A 142 -29.37 3.56 -13.55
CA ASN A 142 -29.77 4.87 -13.04
C ASN A 142 -30.85 5.51 -13.91
N CYS A 143 -30.75 5.39 -15.24
CA CYS A 143 -31.81 5.83 -16.15
C CYS A 143 -33.13 5.07 -15.91
N ILE A 144 -33.07 3.76 -15.66
CA ILE A 144 -34.25 2.94 -15.30
C ILE A 144 -34.86 3.43 -13.99
N TYR A 145 -34.05 3.68 -12.95
CA TYR A 145 -34.54 4.18 -11.66
C TYR A 145 -35.15 5.58 -11.74
N ALA A 146 -34.58 6.44 -12.60
CA ALA A 146 -35.05 7.80 -12.82
C ALA A 146 -36.18 7.92 -13.85
N GLU A 147 -36.63 6.81 -14.45
CA GLU A 147 -37.63 6.78 -15.52
C GLU A 147 -37.25 7.66 -16.73
N THR A 148 -35.96 7.70 -17.06
CA THR A 148 -35.41 8.44 -18.19
C THR A 148 -34.90 7.50 -19.28
N ASN A 149 -34.97 7.93 -20.54
CA ASN A 149 -34.41 7.17 -21.66
C ASN A 149 -32.88 7.37 -21.71
N PRO A 150 -32.07 6.31 -21.64
CA PRO A 150 -30.63 6.44 -21.77
C PRO A 150 -30.26 7.03 -23.12
N SER A 151 -29.24 7.89 -23.11
CA SER A 151 -28.71 8.51 -24.33
C SER A 151 -27.29 8.02 -24.56
N LEU A 152 -27.08 7.38 -25.71
CA LEU A 152 -25.79 6.83 -26.13
C LEU A 152 -25.35 7.42 -27.47
N THR A 153 -24.05 7.38 -27.71
CA THR A 153 -23.41 7.72 -28.97
C THR A 153 -22.67 6.49 -29.51
N MET A 154 -22.91 6.11 -30.76
CA MET A 154 -22.08 5.17 -31.49
C MET A 154 -20.82 5.88 -31.97
N VAL A 155 -19.69 5.51 -31.37
CA VAL A 155 -18.35 6.04 -31.67
C VAL A 155 -17.62 5.04 -32.54
N HIS A 156 -17.00 5.52 -33.62
CA HIS A 156 -16.27 4.64 -34.54
C HIS A 156 -14.94 4.18 -33.90
N SER A 157 -14.55 2.93 -34.14
CA SER A 157 -13.35 2.30 -33.59
C SER A 157 -12.08 3.09 -33.91
N SER A 158 -12.01 3.73 -35.08
CA SER A 158 -10.89 4.60 -35.47
C SER A 158 -10.72 5.83 -34.56
N THR A 159 -11.80 6.34 -33.95
CA THR A 159 -11.72 7.43 -32.96
C THR A 159 -11.06 6.93 -31.67
N ILE A 160 -11.44 5.72 -31.23
CA ILE A 160 -10.83 5.06 -30.06
C ILE A 160 -9.36 4.73 -30.33
N ALA A 161 -9.05 4.21 -31.52
CA ALA A 161 -7.68 3.91 -31.93
C ALA A 161 -6.78 5.16 -31.96
N LYS A 162 -7.30 6.33 -32.34
CA LYS A 162 -6.55 7.60 -32.27
C LYS A 162 -6.23 8.02 -30.85
N LEU A 163 -7.16 7.83 -29.91
CA LEU A 163 -6.92 8.11 -28.48
C LEU A 163 -5.83 7.19 -27.94
N PHE A 164 -5.92 5.89 -28.25
CA PHE A 164 -4.90 4.91 -27.91
C PHE A 164 -3.51 5.28 -28.45
N GLN A 165 -3.42 5.68 -29.73
CA GLN A 165 -2.16 6.11 -30.33
C GLN A 165 -1.56 7.36 -29.66
N ALA A 166 -2.40 8.33 -29.30
CA ALA A 166 -1.96 9.55 -28.64
C ALA A 166 -1.37 9.26 -27.24
N GLU A 167 -2.00 8.37 -26.47
CA GLU A 167 -1.51 7.97 -25.15
C GLU A 167 -0.22 7.15 -25.25
N THR A 168 -0.17 6.19 -26.18
CA THR A 168 1.02 5.36 -26.43
C THR A 168 2.23 6.23 -26.81
N HIS A 169 2.03 7.28 -27.62
CA HIS A 169 3.10 8.19 -28.02
C HIS A 169 3.65 9.00 -26.83
N MET A 170 2.78 9.45 -25.91
CA MET A 170 3.21 10.15 -24.68
C MET A 170 4.09 9.24 -23.80
N GLU A 171 3.72 7.97 -23.66
CA GLU A 171 4.49 7.00 -22.88
C GLU A 171 5.90 6.78 -23.48
N VAL A 172 6.02 6.69 -24.81
CA VAL A 172 7.31 6.55 -25.51
C VAL A 172 8.24 7.75 -25.27
N VAL A 173 7.71 8.98 -25.37
CA VAL A 173 8.50 10.20 -25.14
C VAL A 173 8.99 10.29 -23.70
N SER A 174 8.18 9.86 -22.73
CA SER A 174 8.58 9.83 -21.32
C SER A 174 9.74 8.84 -21.06
N ARG A 175 9.74 7.69 -21.75
CA ARG A 175 10.77 6.66 -21.65
C ARG A 175 12.09 7.05 -22.29
N ALA A 176 12.07 7.73 -23.43
CA ALA A 176 13.29 8.20 -24.09
C ALA A 176 14.10 9.15 -23.17
N ARG A 177 13.42 9.87 -22.26
CA ARG A 177 14.06 10.74 -21.26
C ARG A 177 14.63 9.99 -20.04
N SER A 178 14.20 8.75 -19.79
CA SER A 178 14.61 7.95 -18.63
C SER A 178 15.62 6.83 -18.94
N ALA A 179 15.83 6.50 -20.21
CA ALA A 179 16.59 5.33 -20.69
C ALA A 179 18.13 5.42 -20.57
N SER A 180 18.70 6.30 -19.75
CA SER A 180 20.15 6.53 -19.69
C SER A 180 20.95 5.58 -18.80
N LYS A 181 20.36 4.50 -18.26
CA LYS A 181 21.10 3.57 -17.39
C LYS A 181 21.48 2.28 -18.14
N PRO A 182 22.78 1.90 -18.15
CA PRO A 182 23.23 0.66 -18.76
C PRO A 182 22.57 -0.55 -18.08
N PRO A 183 22.47 -1.70 -18.78
CA PRO A 183 21.94 -2.92 -18.19
C PRO A 183 22.70 -3.26 -16.91
N SER A 184 21.97 -3.60 -15.85
CA SER A 184 22.55 -4.06 -14.60
C SER A 184 23.44 -5.26 -14.87
N LEU A 185 24.67 -5.22 -14.39
CA LEU A 185 25.57 -6.37 -14.42
C LEU A 185 24.88 -7.57 -13.75
N PRO A 186 25.08 -8.80 -14.25
CA PRO A 186 24.52 -9.99 -13.63
C PRO A 186 24.88 -10.03 -12.15
N VAL A 187 23.85 -10.18 -11.31
CA VAL A 187 24.00 -10.30 -9.86
C VAL A 187 24.88 -11.53 -9.62
N LYS A 188 26.12 -11.32 -9.17
CA LYS A 188 26.96 -12.43 -8.70
C LYS A 188 26.18 -13.14 -7.60
N ASN A 189 25.96 -14.45 -7.74
CA ASN A 189 25.41 -15.31 -6.70
C ASN A 189 26.22 -15.12 -5.41
N LYS A 190 25.68 -14.30 -4.50
CA LYS A 190 26.24 -14.03 -3.18
C LYS A 190 25.43 -14.81 -2.16
N GLN A 191 25.69 -16.11 -2.04
CA GLN A 191 25.33 -16.86 -0.85
C GLN A 191 26.59 -17.54 -0.31
N ALA A 192 27.55 -16.70 0.10
CA ALA A 192 28.57 -17.09 1.04
C ALA A 192 28.19 -16.41 2.36
N GLY A 193 27.47 -17.14 3.22
CA GLY A 193 26.99 -16.68 4.51
C GLY A 193 26.29 -17.83 5.24
N ASP A 194 26.22 -17.74 6.56
CA ASP A 194 25.63 -18.78 7.39
C ASP A 194 24.09 -18.66 7.40
N LEU A 195 23.41 -19.76 7.71
CA LEU A 195 21.96 -19.76 7.84
C LEU A 195 21.56 -19.52 9.30
N LEU A 196 20.46 -18.80 9.51
CA LEU A 196 19.94 -18.50 10.84
C LEU A 196 19.80 -19.75 11.72
N TRP A 197 19.25 -20.84 11.17
CA TRP A 197 19.03 -22.11 11.90
C TRP A 197 20.30 -22.79 12.41
N SER A 198 21.48 -22.39 11.91
CA SER A 198 22.75 -22.90 12.44
C SER A 198 23.17 -22.20 13.74
N ILE A 199 22.54 -21.08 14.10
CA ILE A 199 22.86 -20.29 15.28
C ILE A 199 22.05 -20.78 16.48
N THR A 200 22.72 -21.45 17.42
CA THR A 200 22.11 -21.97 18.66
C THR A 200 22.27 -21.02 19.85
N ALA A 201 22.83 -19.83 19.65
CA ALA A 201 22.99 -18.83 20.72
C ALA A 201 21.68 -18.05 20.96
N PRO A 202 21.38 -17.66 22.21
CA PRO A 202 20.27 -16.74 22.52
C PRO A 202 20.38 -15.44 21.75
N TYR A 203 19.24 -14.85 21.39
CA TYR A 203 19.23 -13.55 20.73
C TYR A 203 19.50 -12.43 21.72
N GLN A 204 20.29 -11.44 21.29
CA GLN A 204 20.78 -10.37 22.14
C GLN A 204 21.26 -9.15 21.37
N ILE A 205 21.18 -8.01 22.03
CA ILE A 205 21.67 -6.72 21.56
C ILE A 205 22.36 -5.98 22.70
N THR A 206 23.20 -5.01 22.38
CA THR A 206 23.79 -4.10 23.37
C THR A 206 23.12 -2.74 23.25
N LEU A 207 22.51 -2.26 24.33
CA LEU A 207 22.11 -0.86 24.44
C LEU A 207 23.31 -0.04 24.88
N VAL A 208 23.79 0.84 24.01
CA VAL A 208 24.97 1.66 24.27
C VAL A 208 24.57 2.90 25.06
N LYS A 209 23.72 3.75 24.47
CA LYS A 209 23.33 5.05 25.05
C LYS A 209 22.03 5.59 24.46
N ALA A 210 21.48 6.62 25.08
CA ALA A 210 20.47 7.48 24.50
C ALA A 210 21.04 8.89 24.26
N SER A 211 20.45 9.64 23.34
CA SER A 211 20.85 11.01 23.04
C SER A 211 19.63 11.88 22.72
N LYS A 212 19.74 13.20 22.94
CA LYS A 212 18.67 14.18 22.70
C LYS A 212 17.37 13.87 23.47
N VAL A 213 17.51 13.28 24.66
CA VAL A 213 16.39 13.01 25.56
C VAL A 213 16.12 14.26 26.38
N ASN A 214 14.87 14.72 26.42
CA ASN A 214 14.47 15.88 27.21
C ASN A 214 13.81 15.41 28.51
N THR A 215 14.56 15.44 29.62
CA THR A 215 14.14 14.93 30.93
C THR A 215 14.60 15.86 32.05
N ASP A 216 13.87 15.85 33.16
CA ASP A 216 14.24 16.55 34.40
C ASP A 216 15.38 15.78 35.11
N GLU A 217 16.33 16.49 35.72
CA GLU A 217 17.48 15.94 36.45
C GLU A 217 17.05 15.04 37.63
N ALA A 218 15.82 15.21 38.13
CA ALA A 218 15.25 14.39 39.20
C ALA A 218 14.75 13.00 38.74
N MET A 219 14.73 12.73 37.43
CA MET A 219 14.23 11.47 36.86
C MET A 219 15.33 10.42 36.74
N LYS A 220 14.95 9.16 36.88
CA LYS A 220 15.78 8.02 36.49
C LYS A 220 15.22 7.41 35.23
N LEU A 221 16.08 7.09 34.27
CA LEU A 221 15.67 6.59 32.97
C LEU A 221 15.95 5.11 32.84
N VAL A 222 15.00 4.41 32.24
CA VAL A 222 15.08 2.97 31.96
C VAL A 222 14.63 2.74 30.52
N VAL A 223 15.30 1.81 29.84
CA VAL A 223 14.86 1.32 28.54
C VAL A 223 14.32 -0.10 28.72
N LYS A 224 13.07 -0.30 28.33
CA LYS A 224 12.45 -1.62 28.20
C LYS A 224 12.49 -2.03 26.74
N ALA A 225 12.90 -3.27 26.49
CA ALA A 225 12.95 -3.89 25.18
C ALA A 225 12.11 -5.16 25.16
N GLY A 226 11.40 -5.40 24.06
CA GLY A 226 10.64 -6.63 23.83
C GLY A 226 10.83 -7.12 22.41
N LEU A 227 10.74 -8.42 22.22
CA LEU A 227 10.82 -9.06 20.92
C LEU A 227 9.43 -9.56 20.51
N PHE A 228 8.95 -9.16 19.34
CA PHE A 228 7.58 -9.40 18.90
C PHE A 228 7.49 -10.05 17.53
N HIS A 229 6.41 -10.81 17.32
CA HIS A 229 5.91 -11.23 16.03
C HIS A 229 4.46 -10.77 15.89
N GLY A 230 4.22 -9.77 15.04
CA GLY A 230 2.92 -9.08 15.05
C GLY A 230 2.73 -8.40 16.41
N SER A 231 1.62 -8.70 17.09
CA SER A 231 1.32 -8.22 18.44
C SER A 231 1.77 -9.18 19.53
N GLU A 232 2.25 -10.37 19.18
CA GLU A 232 2.62 -11.40 20.15
C GLU A 232 4.06 -11.25 20.59
N LEU A 233 4.26 -11.27 21.90
CA LEU A 233 5.57 -11.24 22.52
C LEU A 233 6.23 -12.63 22.42
N LEU A 234 7.43 -12.69 21.85
CA LEU A 234 8.18 -13.93 21.59
C LEU A 234 8.94 -14.45 22.82
N SER A 235 9.33 -13.55 23.72
CA SER A 235 10.03 -13.85 24.96
C SER A 235 9.73 -12.78 26.00
N LYS A 236 10.02 -13.02 27.28
CA LYS A 236 9.88 -11.97 28.31
C LYS A 236 10.60 -10.68 27.91
N THR A 237 10.02 -9.54 28.28
CA THR A 237 10.65 -8.23 28.10
C THR A 237 11.89 -8.11 28.97
N VAL A 238 12.85 -7.30 28.51
CA VAL A 238 14.12 -7.05 29.18
C VAL A 238 14.21 -5.57 29.49
N THR A 239 14.54 -5.21 30.72
CA THR A 239 14.73 -3.83 31.16
C THR A 239 16.18 -3.62 31.51
N THR A 240 16.70 -2.43 31.20
CA THR A 240 18.02 -2.01 31.64
C THR A 240 18.04 -1.65 33.12
N SER A 241 19.24 -1.45 33.65
CA SER A 241 19.45 -0.70 34.88
C SER A 241 18.94 0.76 34.78
N GLU A 242 18.62 1.36 35.93
CA GLU A 242 18.25 2.77 36.05
C GLU A 242 19.48 3.67 35.88
N VAL A 243 19.41 4.64 34.98
CA VAL A 243 20.45 5.67 34.80
C VAL A 243 19.87 7.05 35.15
N PRO A 244 20.51 7.83 36.04
CA PRO A 244 20.06 9.19 36.35
C PRO A 244 20.04 10.07 35.10
N ALA A 245 19.01 10.93 34.99
CA ALA A 245 18.93 11.93 33.94
C ALA A 245 20.13 12.86 34.01
N SER A 246 21.07 12.69 33.07
CA SER A 246 22.31 13.46 32.99
C SER A 246 22.65 13.71 31.53
N ALA A 247 23.66 14.55 31.27
CA ALA A 247 24.09 14.88 29.92
C ALA A 247 24.57 13.66 29.11
N ASP A 248 25.07 12.62 29.80
CA ASP A 248 25.65 11.40 29.20
C ASP A 248 24.84 10.15 29.59
N LEU A 249 23.71 9.92 28.90
CA LEU A 249 22.84 8.76 29.14
C LEU A 249 23.41 7.47 28.55
N ALA A 250 24.30 6.80 29.26
CA ALA A 250 24.95 5.56 28.81
C ALA A 250 24.60 4.36 29.71
N TRP A 251 24.20 3.25 29.09
CA TRP A 251 23.94 1.97 29.77
C TRP A 251 25.07 0.97 29.50
N ASN A 252 25.52 0.87 28.25
CA ASN A 252 26.47 -0.16 27.80
C ASN A 252 26.07 -1.57 28.27
N GLU A 253 24.77 -1.86 28.20
CA GLU A 253 24.16 -3.04 28.80
C GLU A 253 23.75 -4.04 27.71
N ARG A 254 24.07 -5.31 27.91
CA ARG A 254 23.67 -6.39 27.01
C ARG A 254 22.29 -6.89 27.42
N LEU A 255 21.33 -6.74 26.52
CA LEU A 255 19.97 -7.24 26.67
C LEU A 255 19.87 -8.59 25.96
N GLU A 256 19.76 -9.66 26.75
CA GLU A 256 19.60 -11.03 26.27
C GLU A 256 18.14 -11.46 26.37
N PHE A 257 17.60 -12.01 25.28
CA PHE A 257 16.23 -12.46 25.18
C PHE A 257 16.17 -13.98 25.32
N ASP A 258 15.18 -14.48 26.05
CA ASP A 258 14.96 -15.92 26.29
C ASP A 258 14.34 -16.60 25.04
N VAL A 259 15.08 -16.56 23.93
CA VAL A 259 14.76 -17.17 22.64
C VAL A 259 16.06 -17.42 21.88
N LEU A 260 16.15 -18.57 21.20
CA LEU A 260 17.31 -18.87 20.35
C LEU A 260 17.25 -18.01 19.08
N THR A 261 18.41 -17.53 18.64
CA THR A 261 18.53 -16.76 17.39
C THR A 261 18.03 -17.58 16.19
N GLY A 262 18.28 -18.89 16.19
CA GLY A 262 17.77 -19.84 15.19
C GLY A 262 16.25 -19.91 15.09
N ASP A 263 15.54 -19.64 16.17
CA ASP A 263 14.08 -19.80 16.25
C ASP A 263 13.31 -18.50 15.91
N LEU A 264 14.03 -17.41 15.60
CA LEU A 264 13.43 -16.13 15.31
C LEU A 264 12.63 -16.17 13.99
N PRO A 265 11.35 -15.75 13.99
CA PRO A 265 10.60 -15.63 12.75
C PRO A 265 11.15 -14.50 11.88
N ARG A 266 10.99 -14.62 10.56
CA ARG A 266 11.47 -13.62 9.59
C ARG A 266 11.00 -12.19 9.87
N THR A 267 9.79 -12.07 10.41
CA THR A 267 9.11 -10.81 10.71
C THR A 267 9.32 -10.34 12.15
N ALA A 268 10.26 -10.94 12.89
CA ALA A 268 10.60 -10.55 14.26
C ALA A 268 10.99 -9.07 14.34
N ARG A 269 10.43 -8.41 15.35
CA ARG A 269 10.60 -6.98 15.63
C ARG A 269 11.14 -6.78 17.02
N LEU A 270 12.11 -5.89 17.13
CA LEU A 270 12.64 -5.40 18.38
C LEU A 270 11.94 -4.08 18.70
N CYS A 271 11.24 -4.03 19.82
CA CYS A 271 10.45 -2.88 20.25
C CYS A 271 11.06 -2.31 21.52
N PHE A 272 11.27 -1.01 21.54
CA PHE A 272 11.85 -0.29 22.67
C PHE A 272 10.90 0.78 23.18
N VAL A 273 10.89 0.98 24.49
CA VAL A 273 10.38 2.18 25.14
C VAL A 273 11.43 2.72 26.11
N LEU A 274 11.70 4.01 26.00
CA LEU A 274 12.42 4.79 26.99
C LEU A 274 11.36 5.43 27.89
N TYR A 275 11.45 5.17 29.19
CA TYR A 275 10.54 5.73 30.19
C TYR A 275 11.34 6.28 31.38
N ALA A 276 10.73 7.24 32.07
CA ALA A 276 11.25 7.77 33.32
C ALA A 276 10.52 7.12 34.49
N GLU A 277 11.30 6.71 35.48
CA GLU A 277 10.83 6.37 36.81
C GLU A 277 11.04 7.59 37.71
N PHE A 278 9.97 8.00 38.40
CA PHE A 278 10.03 9.07 39.38
C PHE A 278 9.38 8.64 40.70
N GLU A 279 10.07 8.93 41.80
CA GLU A 279 9.54 8.76 43.15
C GLU A 279 8.75 10.00 43.57
N GLY A 280 7.44 10.00 43.30
CA GLY A 280 6.52 11.05 43.72
C GLY A 280 5.78 10.75 45.03
N LYS A 281 5.51 11.79 45.84
CA LYS A 281 4.50 11.73 46.91
C LYS A 281 3.13 12.05 46.34
N SER A 282 2.11 11.27 46.72
CA SER A 282 0.73 11.39 46.23
C SER A 282 0.16 12.81 46.34
N GLY A 283 -0.01 13.48 45.20
CA GLY A 283 -0.82 14.69 45.07
C GLY A 283 -2.24 14.37 44.61
N ARG A 284 -3.13 13.92 45.52
CA ARG A 284 -4.58 14.01 45.30
C ARG A 284 -5.26 14.75 46.45
N ARG A 285 -5.89 15.88 46.12
CA ARG A 285 -6.93 16.53 46.93
C ARG A 285 -7.99 15.48 47.29
N GLY A 286 -8.12 15.16 48.57
CA GLY A 286 -9.22 14.33 49.09
C GLY A 286 -8.82 13.60 50.37
N LYS A 287 -9.46 13.95 51.49
CA LYS A 287 -9.29 13.29 52.80
C LYS A 287 -9.50 11.78 52.69
N ALA A 288 -8.46 10.98 52.92
CA ALA A 288 -8.56 9.66 53.54
C ALA A 288 -7.21 9.19 54.10
N THR A 289 -7.23 8.88 55.39
CA THR A 289 -6.17 8.35 56.24
C THR A 289 -5.73 6.93 55.83
N LYS A 290 -4.59 6.79 55.15
CA LYS A 290 -3.71 5.59 55.16
C LYS A 290 -2.25 6.02 54.91
N PRO A 291 -1.25 5.32 55.48
CA PRO A 291 0.15 5.72 55.39
C PRO A 291 0.65 5.63 53.94
N ASP A 292 1.48 6.63 53.62
CA ASP A 292 2.14 6.94 52.35
C ASP A 292 2.83 5.71 51.76
N LYS A 293 2.27 5.13 50.68
CA LYS A 293 3.02 4.23 49.79
C LYS A 293 3.59 5.11 48.69
N THR A 294 4.91 5.23 48.62
CA THR A 294 5.63 5.72 47.45
C THR A 294 5.15 4.91 46.24
N MET A 295 4.47 5.56 45.30
CA MET A 295 4.05 4.93 44.06
C MET A 295 5.05 5.40 43.00
N VAL A 296 5.93 4.49 42.55
CA VAL A 296 6.78 4.73 41.38
C VAL A 296 5.82 4.79 40.19
N GLN A 297 5.82 5.92 39.49
CA GLN A 297 5.01 6.10 38.30
C GLN A 297 5.93 6.07 37.09
N ASP A 298 5.71 5.10 36.21
CA ASP A 298 6.44 4.98 34.95
C ASP A 298 5.83 5.96 33.94
N LEU A 299 6.66 6.88 33.43
CA LEU A 299 6.27 7.86 32.43
C LEU A 299 6.93 7.51 31.09
N PRO A 300 6.19 7.00 30.09
CA PRO A 300 6.77 6.73 28.77
C PRO A 300 7.18 8.05 28.09
N ILE A 301 8.43 8.12 27.64
CA ILE A 301 9.01 9.32 26.99
C ILE A 301 9.03 9.14 25.48
N ALA A 302 9.54 8.00 25.02
CA ALA A 302 9.70 7.73 23.61
C ALA A 302 9.73 6.23 23.32
N TRP A 303 9.32 5.84 22.11
CA TRP A 303 9.40 4.46 21.65
C TRP A 303 10.04 4.38 20.26
N VAL A 304 10.61 3.21 19.93
CA VAL A 304 11.08 2.93 18.58
C VAL A 304 11.09 1.43 18.34
N ASN A 305 10.75 1.02 17.13
CA ASN A 305 10.84 -0.37 16.72
C ASN A 305 11.88 -0.53 15.60
N ALA A 306 12.48 -1.69 15.52
CA ALA A 306 13.36 -2.10 14.44
C ALA A 306 13.08 -3.54 14.03
N MET A 307 13.16 -3.83 12.73
CA MET A 307 13.17 -5.22 12.27
C MET A 307 14.48 -5.89 12.70
N VAL A 308 14.42 -7.14 13.16
CA VAL A 308 15.62 -7.94 13.46
C VAL A 308 16.36 -8.33 12.16
N PHE A 309 15.60 -8.53 11.09
CA PHE A 309 16.11 -8.82 9.75
C PHE A 309 15.96 -7.61 8.83
N ASP A 310 16.92 -7.38 7.94
CA ASP A 310 16.83 -6.35 6.91
C ASP A 310 15.95 -6.78 5.72
N TYR A 311 15.85 -5.94 4.69
CA TYR A 311 15.06 -6.23 3.48
C TYR A 311 15.69 -7.29 2.55
N LYS A 312 16.93 -7.70 2.82
CA LYS A 312 17.67 -8.73 2.08
C LYS A 312 17.71 -10.06 2.82
N ASP A 313 16.81 -10.24 3.79
CA ASP A 313 16.72 -11.42 4.63
C ASP A 313 17.99 -11.66 5.47
N GLN A 314 18.79 -10.63 5.74
CA GLN A 314 19.97 -10.74 6.60
C GLN A 314 19.62 -10.37 8.04
N LEU A 315 20.10 -11.17 8.99
CA LEU A 315 20.11 -10.81 10.40
C LEU A 315 20.93 -9.52 10.57
N ARG A 316 20.34 -8.50 11.18
CA ARG A 316 21.06 -7.25 11.42
C ARG A 316 22.22 -7.48 12.40
N ALA A 317 23.32 -6.81 12.15
CA ALA A 317 24.54 -6.87 12.94
C ALA A 317 25.20 -5.48 12.99
N GLY A 318 25.96 -5.21 14.04
CA GLY A 318 26.71 -3.95 14.20
C GLY A 318 25.88 -2.80 14.76
N GLU A 319 26.45 -1.60 14.72
CA GLU A 319 25.89 -0.40 15.34
C GLU A 319 24.70 0.17 14.55
N ALA A 320 23.68 0.65 15.29
CA ALA A 320 22.53 1.33 14.72
C ALA A 320 22.07 2.49 15.63
N VAL A 321 21.66 3.58 14.99
CA VAL A 321 21.03 4.73 15.66
C VAL A 321 19.55 4.74 15.31
N LEU A 322 18.70 4.55 16.31
CA LEU A 322 17.25 4.47 16.18
C LEU A 322 16.62 5.74 16.75
N HIS A 323 16.19 6.65 15.87
CA HIS A 323 15.48 7.87 16.27
C HIS A 323 14.03 7.54 16.60
N THR A 324 13.59 8.05 17.74
CA THR A 324 12.38 7.61 18.41
C THR A 324 11.16 8.45 18.06
N TRP A 325 9.99 7.93 18.41
CA TRP A 325 8.70 8.58 18.31
C TRP A 325 8.19 8.94 19.71
N SER A 326 7.52 10.07 19.85
CA SER A 326 6.99 10.60 21.13
C SER A 326 5.46 10.53 21.23
N SER A 327 4.77 10.14 20.15
CA SER A 327 3.32 9.94 20.16
C SER A 327 3.00 8.51 20.58
N PHE A 328 2.23 8.37 21.65
CA PHE A 328 1.76 7.09 22.17
C PHE A 328 0.27 6.92 21.89
N PRO A 329 -0.20 5.69 21.60
CA PRO A 329 -1.63 5.38 21.59
C PRO A 329 -2.31 5.74 22.92
N ASP A 330 -3.54 6.25 22.86
CA ASP A 330 -4.34 6.62 24.05
C ASP A 330 -4.61 5.42 24.97
N ASP A 331 -4.70 4.22 24.38
CA ASP A 331 -4.92 2.93 25.06
C ASP A 331 -3.62 2.14 25.26
N MET A 332 -2.47 2.80 25.43
CA MET A 332 -1.23 2.08 25.76
C MET A 332 -1.39 1.30 27.07
N ASP A 333 -1.38 -0.03 26.97
CA ASP A 333 -1.44 -0.95 28.10
C ASP A 333 -0.21 -0.83 29.03
N GLU A 334 -0.29 -1.49 30.19
CA GLU A 334 0.73 -1.52 31.25
C GLU A 334 2.16 -1.90 30.77
N GLU A 335 2.29 -2.55 29.60
CA GLU A 335 3.59 -2.98 29.07
C GLU A 335 4.44 -1.83 28.50
N MET A 336 3.82 -0.69 28.16
CA MET A 336 4.47 0.51 27.59
C MET A 336 5.21 0.32 26.25
N LEU A 337 5.03 -0.81 25.56
CA LEU A 337 5.63 -1.09 24.26
C LEU A 337 4.59 -0.94 23.14
N ASN A 338 5.02 -0.53 21.95
CA ASN A 338 4.14 -0.31 20.80
C ASN A 338 4.49 -1.23 19.62
N PRO A 339 4.22 -2.55 19.70
CA PRO A 339 4.60 -3.50 18.64
C PRO A 339 3.88 -3.27 17.30
N MET A 340 2.71 -2.62 17.32
CA MET A 340 1.96 -2.21 16.11
C MET A 340 2.48 -0.92 15.48
N GLY A 341 3.37 -0.21 16.17
CA GLY A 341 4.03 0.98 15.67
C GLY A 341 4.98 0.69 14.52
N THR A 342 5.29 1.74 13.75
CA THR A 342 6.25 1.66 12.63
C THR A 342 7.62 1.14 13.07
N VAL A 343 8.26 0.36 12.21
CA VAL A 343 9.66 -0.11 12.36
C VAL A 343 10.67 0.81 11.69
N HIS A 344 10.21 1.90 11.09
CA HIS A 344 11.08 2.93 10.56
C HIS A 344 11.46 3.91 11.67
N THR A 345 12.77 4.20 11.73
CA THR A 345 13.31 5.29 12.53
C THR A 345 12.65 6.62 12.15
N ASN A 346 12.46 7.50 13.13
CA ASN A 346 11.92 8.83 12.89
C ASN A 346 12.82 9.62 11.92
N PRO A 347 12.29 10.15 10.80
CA PRO A 347 13.08 10.91 9.83
C PRO A 347 13.50 12.29 10.35
N ASN A 348 12.84 12.83 11.38
CA ASN A 348 13.25 14.08 12.02
C ASN A 348 14.40 13.84 13.00
N THR A 349 15.59 13.57 12.46
CA THR A 349 16.78 13.22 13.25
C THR A 349 17.28 14.36 14.13
N ASP A 350 16.93 15.60 13.81
CA ASP A 350 17.42 16.79 14.52
C ASP A 350 16.73 16.95 15.87
N SER A 351 15.41 16.74 15.92
CA SER A 351 14.60 16.94 17.13
C SER A 351 14.28 15.65 17.89
N ALA A 352 14.32 14.49 17.25
CA ALA A 352 13.98 13.23 17.90
C ALA A 352 15.09 12.77 18.87
N ALA A 353 14.69 12.21 20.01
CA ALA A 353 15.59 11.40 20.82
C ALA A 353 16.05 10.19 20.00
N ALA A 354 17.20 9.63 20.36
CA ALA A 354 17.74 8.46 19.67
C ALA A 354 18.36 7.46 20.63
N LEU A 355 18.07 6.18 20.40
CA LEU A 355 18.75 5.05 21.03
C LEU A 355 19.89 4.57 20.14
N HIS A 356 21.06 4.40 20.74
CA HIS A 356 22.24 3.83 20.10
C HIS A 356 22.36 2.39 20.57
N ILE A 357 22.23 1.45 19.64
CA ILE A 357 22.31 0.02 19.91
C ILE A 357 23.38 -0.64 19.04
N ALA A 358 23.85 -1.80 19.47
CA ALA A 358 24.64 -2.70 18.64
C ALA A 358 23.94 -4.05 18.56
N PHE A 359 23.59 -4.48 17.35
CA PHE A 359 23.12 -5.83 17.08
C PHE A 359 24.30 -6.81 17.19
N SER A 360 24.09 -7.94 17.85
CA SER A 360 25.17 -8.92 18.05
C SER A 360 25.58 -9.60 16.75
N GLU A 361 26.87 -9.88 16.63
CA GLU A 361 27.44 -10.68 15.54
C GLU A 361 27.55 -12.15 15.97
N TYR A 362 26.84 -13.04 15.26
CA TYR A 362 26.84 -14.49 15.53
C TYR A 362 27.74 -15.30 14.59
N SER A 363 28.26 -14.66 13.53
CA SER A 363 29.16 -15.26 12.55
C SER A 363 30.17 -14.22 12.05
N LYS A 364 31.28 -14.70 11.46
CA LYS A 364 32.25 -13.86 10.74
C LYS A 364 31.68 -13.29 9.43
N GLY A 365 30.61 -13.90 8.91
CA GLY A 365 29.94 -13.49 7.68
C GLY A 365 28.47 -13.12 7.92
N PRO A 366 27.76 -12.65 6.87
CA PRO A 366 26.34 -12.38 6.95
C PRO A 366 25.56 -13.65 7.29
N VAL A 367 24.56 -13.52 8.16
CA VAL A 367 23.63 -14.59 8.51
C VAL A 367 22.30 -14.34 7.80
N TYR A 368 21.83 -15.31 7.03
CA TYR A 368 20.62 -15.19 6.23
C TYR A 368 19.46 -15.99 6.83
N TYR A 369 18.26 -15.43 6.73
CA TYR A 369 17.04 -16.18 6.95
C TYR A 369 16.94 -17.30 5.89
N PRO A 370 16.58 -18.54 6.27
CA PRO A 370 16.54 -19.66 5.34
C PRO A 370 15.55 -19.41 4.19
N PRO A 371 15.95 -19.71 2.94
CA PRO A 371 15.04 -19.62 1.80
C PRO A 371 13.94 -20.69 1.91
N PHE A 372 12.78 -20.39 1.33
CA PHE A 372 11.62 -21.29 1.34
C PHE A 372 11.93 -22.69 0.82
N GLU A 373 12.85 -22.83 -0.14
CA GLU A 373 13.26 -24.11 -0.73
C GLU A 373 13.98 -25.06 0.25
N LYS A 374 14.43 -24.56 1.41
CA LYS A 374 15.11 -25.35 2.45
C LYS A 374 14.20 -25.69 3.65
N VAL A 375 12.93 -25.27 3.62
CA VAL A 375 11.92 -25.52 4.66
C VAL A 375 11.22 -26.84 4.42
#